data_AF-A0A7R9JTV5-F1
#
_entry.id   AF-A0A7R9JTV5-F1
#
_cell.length_a   1.000
_cell.length_b   1.000
_cell.length_c   1.000
_cell.angle_alpha   90.00
_cell.angle_beta   90.00
_cell.angle_gamma   90.00
#
_symmetry.space_group_name_H-M   'P 1'
#
loop_
_entity.id
_entity.type
_entity.pdbx_description
1 polymer ?
#
loop_
_entity_poly.entity_id
_entity_poly.type
_entity_poly.pdbx_seq_one_letter_code
_entity_poly.pdbx_strand_id
1 'polypeptide(L)'
;MANEAEIGVRIPVRTIAKPFGGKLTSGKAIMMVLVIWAYTIPWAVMPLLEFWGRFAPEGFLTSCSFDFLEDTSENHSFVMTIFVFSYVIPMSFIIYFYSQIVGHVVNHEKALREQITKKMNVDSLRSNQAQNQTSAEIRIAKAAISICFLFVAAWTPYAVMALIGAFGNKAMLTPGVTMIPACTCKLVACLDPYVYAISHPRYRVELQKRVPWLSIKESQGSSETSSVVTTNSATTAN
;
A
#
# COMPACT_ATOMS: atom_id res chain seq x y z
N MET A 1 -42.50 10.12 17.27
CA MET A 1 -41.44 9.46 18.06
C MET A 1 -40.34 9.02 17.12
N ALA A 2 -39.46 9.96 16.81
CA ALA A 2 -38.10 9.61 16.41
C ALA A 2 -37.46 9.03 17.66
N ASN A 3 -36.99 7.79 17.62
CA ASN A 3 -36.09 7.36 18.68
C ASN A 3 -35.13 6.27 18.25
N GLU A 4 -33.88 6.58 18.59
CA GLU A 4 -32.75 5.69 18.79
C GLU A 4 -32.19 4.97 17.56
N ALA A 5 -31.03 5.49 17.14
CA ALA A 5 -29.85 4.65 17.04
C ALA A 5 -29.87 3.50 16.04
N GLU A 6 -30.82 3.47 15.09
CA GLU A 6 -30.89 2.45 14.04
C GLU A 6 -29.75 2.59 13.01
N ILE A 7 -28.58 2.13 13.45
CA ILE A 7 -27.73 1.17 12.74
C ILE A 7 -26.90 1.79 11.61
N GLY A 8 -25.82 2.48 11.95
CA GLY A 8 -24.54 2.39 11.21
C GLY A 8 -24.52 2.78 9.73
N VAL A 9 -25.52 3.49 9.20
CA VAL A 9 -25.71 3.65 7.73
C VAL A 9 -24.64 4.50 7.03
N ARG A 10 -23.79 5.20 7.79
CA ARG A 10 -22.59 5.88 7.26
C ARG A 10 -21.30 5.25 7.76
N ILE A 11 -21.20 3.92 7.69
CA ILE A 11 -19.93 3.19 7.69
C ILE A 11 -19.09 3.74 6.51
N PRO A 12 -18.05 4.55 6.75
CA PRO A 12 -17.88 5.86 6.09
C PRO A 12 -17.26 5.78 4.69
N VAL A 13 -16.78 4.58 4.33
CA VAL A 13 -15.94 4.28 3.19
C VAL A 13 -16.37 2.90 2.76
N ARG A 14 -17.38 2.82 1.92
CA ARG A 14 -17.92 1.53 1.48
C ARG A 14 -16.97 0.93 0.45
N THR A 15 -15.77 0.57 0.93
CA THR A 15 -14.67 -0.05 0.20
C THR A 15 -14.19 0.87 -0.93
N ILE A 16 -13.24 1.79 -0.72
CA ILE A 16 -12.67 2.56 -1.84
C ILE A 16 -11.88 1.57 -2.72
N ALA A 17 -12.20 1.26 -3.95
CA ALA A 17 -13.49 0.92 -4.54
C ALA A 17 -13.68 -0.61 -4.39
N LYS A 18 -14.89 -1.17 -4.24
CA LYS A 18 -15.06 -2.63 -4.02
C LYS A 18 -14.42 -3.50 -5.13
N PRO A 19 -13.66 -4.57 -4.79
CA PRO A 19 -13.77 -5.82 -5.56
C PRO A 19 -14.63 -6.87 -4.84
N PHE A 20 -14.63 -6.97 -3.50
CA PHE A 20 -15.51 -7.92 -2.78
C PHE A 20 -16.02 -7.33 -1.47
N GLY A 21 -17.34 -7.14 -1.35
CA GLY A 21 -17.98 -6.36 -0.29
C GLY A 21 -17.84 -6.94 1.13
N GLY A 22 -17.57 -6.06 2.10
CA GLY A 22 -17.55 -6.34 3.54
C GLY A 22 -16.37 -5.69 4.25
N LYS A 23 -16.45 -5.49 5.57
CA LYS A 23 -15.27 -5.12 6.39
C LYS A 23 -14.22 -6.24 6.27
N LEU A 24 -12.94 -5.88 6.14
CA LEU A 24 -11.86 -6.86 6.08
C LEU A 24 -11.78 -7.59 7.43
N THR A 25 -12.24 -8.84 7.48
CA THR A 25 -12.14 -9.71 8.65
C THR A 25 -10.74 -10.31 8.72
N SER A 26 -10.24 -10.61 9.93
CA SER A 26 -8.92 -11.23 10.11
C SER A 26 -8.73 -12.51 9.30
N GLY A 27 -9.75 -13.37 9.19
CA GLY A 27 -9.68 -14.58 8.36
C GLY A 27 -9.45 -14.29 6.87
N LYS A 28 -10.16 -13.29 6.30
CA LYS A 28 -9.94 -12.83 4.93
C LYS A 28 -8.54 -12.24 4.74
N ALA A 29 -8.05 -11.45 5.70
CA ALA A 29 -6.71 -10.88 5.64
C ALA A 29 -5.62 -11.97 5.64
N ILE A 30 -5.74 -12.96 6.53
CA ILE A 30 -4.81 -14.10 6.58
C ILE A 30 -4.83 -14.87 5.25
N MET A 31 -6.03 -15.16 4.72
CA MET A 31 -6.16 -15.84 3.42
C MET A 31 -5.49 -15.05 2.29
N MET A 32 -5.67 -13.72 2.24
CA MET A 32 -5.01 -12.87 1.25
C MET A 32 -3.48 -12.92 1.38
N VAL A 33 -2.96 -12.88 2.62
CA VAL A 33 -1.51 -13.01 2.87
C VAL A 33 -0.98 -14.36 2.42
N LEU A 34 -1.70 -15.45 2.71
CA LEU A 34 -1.30 -16.79 2.26
C LEU A 34 -1.28 -16.89 0.73
N VAL A 35 -2.25 -16.30 0.03
CA VAL A 35 -2.27 -16.23 -1.43
C VAL A 35 -1.07 -15.44 -1.96
N ILE A 36 -0.72 -14.31 -1.34
CA ILE A 36 0.47 -13.52 -1.73
C ILE A 36 1.75 -14.34 -1.56
N TRP A 37 1.92 -15.04 -0.44
CA TRP A 37 3.08 -15.91 -0.22
C TRP A 37 3.14 -17.07 -1.22
N ALA A 38 2.02 -17.75 -1.45
CA ALA A 38 1.94 -18.81 -2.45
C ALA A 38 2.26 -18.30 -3.87
N TYR A 39 1.91 -17.04 -4.16
CA TYR A 39 2.22 -16.38 -5.42
C TYR A 39 3.70 -15.99 -5.55
N THR A 40 4.35 -15.50 -4.49
CA THR A 40 5.71 -14.95 -4.56
C THR A 40 6.81 -16.00 -4.37
N ILE A 41 6.57 -17.03 -3.55
CA ILE A 41 7.56 -18.07 -3.24
C ILE A 41 8.13 -18.76 -4.50
N PRO A 42 7.32 -19.19 -5.49
CA PRO A 42 7.84 -19.87 -6.66
C PRO A 42 8.91 -19.05 -7.42
N TRP A 43 8.71 -17.74 -7.54
CA TRP A 43 9.63 -16.86 -8.26
C TRP A 43 10.97 -16.65 -7.54
N ALA A 44 11.02 -16.86 -6.23
CA ALA A 44 12.26 -16.83 -5.45
C ALA A 44 12.91 -18.22 -5.36
N VAL A 45 12.13 -19.29 -5.24
CA VAL A 45 12.62 -20.66 -5.04
C VAL A 45 13.12 -21.28 -6.34
N MET A 46 12.47 -21.03 -7.48
CA MET A 46 12.90 -21.62 -8.76
C MET A 46 14.35 -21.24 -9.14
N PRO A 47 14.78 -19.96 -9.03
CA PRO A 47 16.16 -19.58 -9.29
C PRO A 47 17.13 -19.98 -8.18
N LEU A 48 16.64 -20.13 -6.94
CA LEU A 48 17.45 -20.56 -5.80
C LEU A 48 17.87 -22.04 -5.93
N LEU A 49 16.97 -22.88 -6.42
CA LEU A 49 17.22 -24.30 -6.66
C LEU A 49 17.77 -24.57 -8.07
N GLU A 50 18.03 -23.51 -8.85
CA GLU A 50 18.52 -23.57 -10.24
C GLU A 50 17.66 -24.44 -11.18
N PHE A 51 16.38 -24.66 -10.84
CA PHE A 51 15.44 -25.36 -11.72
C PHE A 51 15.05 -24.51 -12.92
N TRP A 52 14.92 -23.20 -12.72
CA TRP A 52 14.59 -22.26 -13.80
C TRP A 52 15.05 -20.85 -13.42
N GLY A 53 16.01 -20.32 -14.16
CA GLY A 53 16.77 -19.12 -13.80
C GLY A 53 17.83 -19.40 -12.73
N ARG A 54 18.69 -18.42 -12.47
CA ARG A 54 19.70 -18.48 -11.40
C ARG A 54 19.92 -17.11 -10.77
N PHE A 55 20.39 -17.07 -9.53
CA PHE A 55 20.90 -15.84 -8.92
C PHE A 55 22.37 -15.64 -9.27
N ALA A 56 22.73 -14.41 -9.65
CA ALA A 56 24.06 -14.02 -10.04
C ALA A 56 24.43 -12.64 -9.45
N PRO A 57 25.72 -12.37 -9.23
CA PRO A 57 26.19 -11.04 -8.87
C PRO A 57 25.84 -10.00 -9.96
N GLU A 58 25.40 -8.81 -9.56
CA GLU A 58 25.06 -7.70 -10.48
C GLU A 58 25.93 -6.45 -10.23
N GLY A 59 26.04 -5.59 -11.26
CA GLY A 59 26.70 -4.28 -11.16
C GLY A 59 28.17 -4.37 -10.74
N PHE A 60 28.51 -3.79 -9.59
CA PHE A 60 29.88 -3.82 -9.02
C PHE A 60 30.22 -5.13 -8.29
N LEU A 61 29.42 -6.19 -8.47
CA LEU A 61 29.59 -7.48 -7.79
C LEU A 61 29.44 -7.40 -6.27
N THR A 62 28.74 -6.37 -5.77
CA THR A 62 28.47 -6.15 -4.34
C THR A 62 27.07 -6.58 -3.93
N SER A 63 26.24 -6.99 -4.89
CA SER A 63 24.87 -7.47 -4.66
C SER A 63 24.54 -8.58 -5.66
N CYS A 64 23.52 -9.37 -5.33
CA CYS A 64 23.03 -10.45 -6.17
C CYS A 64 21.60 -10.16 -6.62
N SER A 65 21.26 -10.58 -7.83
CA SER A 65 19.91 -10.58 -8.38
C SER A 65 19.73 -11.77 -9.31
N PHE A 66 18.55 -11.95 -9.89
CA PHE A 66 18.36 -12.96 -10.92
C PHE A 66 19.21 -12.61 -12.15
N ASP A 67 19.73 -13.62 -12.83
CA ASP A 67 20.58 -13.39 -13.99
C ASP A 67 19.76 -12.93 -15.19
N PHE A 68 19.94 -11.68 -15.59
CA PHE A 68 19.34 -11.11 -16.80
C PHE A 68 20.36 -10.88 -17.92
N LEU A 69 21.59 -11.41 -17.79
CA LEU A 69 22.68 -11.25 -18.76
C LEU A 69 22.99 -12.55 -19.52
N GLU A 70 22.72 -13.70 -18.93
CA GLU A 70 22.91 -15.02 -19.52
C GLU A 70 22.12 -15.16 -20.83
N ASP A 71 22.83 -15.52 -21.90
CA ASP A 71 22.34 -15.53 -23.28
C ASP A 71 21.79 -16.90 -23.69
N THR A 72 20.84 -17.41 -22.91
CA THR A 72 20.20 -18.70 -23.18
C THR A 72 18.70 -18.52 -23.34
N SER A 73 18.09 -19.34 -24.21
CA SER A 73 16.64 -19.30 -24.43
C SER A 73 15.86 -19.58 -23.15
N GLU A 74 16.38 -20.46 -22.29
CA GLU A 74 15.81 -20.75 -20.97
C GLU A 74 15.82 -19.51 -20.07
N ASN A 75 16.96 -18.80 -19.98
CA ASN A 75 17.07 -17.60 -19.18
C ASN A 75 16.18 -16.47 -19.70
N HIS A 76 16.11 -16.28 -21.02
CA HIS A 76 15.22 -15.28 -21.63
C HIS A 76 13.75 -15.56 -21.30
N SER A 77 13.33 -16.84 -21.36
CA SER A 77 11.98 -17.24 -20.97
C SER A 77 11.68 -16.96 -19.49
N PHE A 78 12.67 -17.18 -18.61
CA PHE A 78 12.56 -16.88 -17.19
C PHE A 78 12.45 -15.37 -16.94
N VAL A 79 13.32 -14.55 -17.55
CA VAL A 79 13.31 -13.09 -17.41
C VAL A 79 12.00 -12.48 -17.92
N MET A 80 11.47 -12.96 -19.05
CA MET A 80 10.15 -12.52 -19.53
C MET A 80 9.04 -12.89 -18.55
N THR A 81 9.08 -14.12 -18.02
CA THR A 81 8.06 -14.61 -17.08
C THR A 81 8.08 -13.81 -15.78
N ILE A 82 9.25 -13.59 -15.16
CA ILE A 82 9.34 -12.81 -13.93
C ILE A 82 8.94 -11.35 -14.16
N PHE A 83 9.27 -10.76 -15.32
CA PHE A 83 8.81 -9.42 -15.68
C PHE A 83 7.28 -9.33 -15.76
N VAL A 84 6.62 -10.28 -16.43
CA VAL A 84 5.16 -10.27 -16.56
C VAL A 84 4.48 -10.51 -15.20
N PHE A 85 4.87 -11.56 -14.49
CA PHE A 85 4.20 -11.97 -13.25
C PHE A 85 4.59 -11.11 -12.05
N SER A 86 5.86 -10.73 -11.89
CA SER A 86 6.30 -9.97 -10.72
C SER A 86 6.22 -8.46 -10.90
N TYR A 87 6.11 -7.95 -12.14
CA TYR A 87 6.02 -6.53 -12.41
C TYR A 87 4.72 -6.14 -13.13
N VAL A 88 4.46 -6.63 -14.35
CA VAL A 88 3.30 -6.16 -15.17
C VAL A 88 1.95 -6.44 -14.50
N ILE A 89 1.73 -7.64 -13.97
CA ILE A 89 0.46 -8.02 -13.33
C ILE A 89 0.22 -7.17 -12.06
N PRO A 90 1.15 -7.10 -11.07
CA PRO A 90 1.01 -6.21 -9.92
C PRO A 90 0.80 -4.75 -10.31
N MET A 91 1.55 -4.26 -11.30
CA MET A 91 1.41 -2.90 -11.83
C MET A 91 0.02 -2.63 -12.39
N SER A 92 -0.54 -3.58 -13.14
CA SER A 92 -1.88 -3.49 -13.71
C SER A 92 -2.95 -3.45 -12.61
N PHE A 93 -2.81 -4.29 -11.57
CA PHE A 93 -3.69 -4.25 -10.40
C PHE A 93 -3.59 -2.92 -9.66
N ILE A 94 -2.39 -2.39 -9.44
CA ILE A 94 -2.18 -1.07 -8.85
C ILE A 94 -2.91 -0.02 -9.69
N ILE A 95 -2.60 0.11 -10.98
CA ILE A 95 -3.24 1.11 -11.86
C ILE A 95 -4.77 0.99 -11.82
N TYR A 96 -5.29 -0.24 -11.92
CA TYR A 96 -6.73 -0.49 -11.88
C TYR A 96 -7.35 -0.04 -10.56
N PHE A 97 -6.87 -0.53 -9.41
CA PHE A 97 -7.45 -0.18 -8.12
C PHE A 97 -7.30 1.30 -7.81
N TYR A 98 -6.16 1.91 -8.11
CA TYR A 98 -5.91 3.34 -7.86
C TYR A 98 -6.73 4.25 -8.76
N SER A 99 -7.00 3.88 -10.02
CA SER A 99 -7.91 4.65 -10.88
C SER A 99 -9.29 4.78 -10.26
N GLN A 100 -9.76 3.72 -9.59
CA GLN A 100 -11.03 3.72 -8.87
C GLN A 100 -10.97 4.55 -7.59
N ILE A 101 -9.84 4.54 -6.87
CA ILE A 101 -9.63 5.40 -5.69
C ILE A 101 -9.70 6.88 -6.08
N VAL A 102 -8.96 7.29 -7.12
CA VAL A 102 -8.90 8.68 -7.57
C VAL A 102 -10.27 9.15 -8.04
N GLY A 103 -10.98 8.34 -8.84
CA GLY A 103 -12.35 8.65 -9.27
C GLY A 103 -13.30 8.88 -8.08
N HIS A 104 -13.17 8.09 -7.02
CA HIS A 104 -13.95 8.27 -5.81
C HIS A 104 -13.59 9.57 -5.06
N VAL A 105 -12.30 9.92 -4.94
CA VAL A 105 -11.86 11.16 -4.27
C VAL A 105 -12.37 12.38 -5.02
N VAL A 106 -12.29 12.41 -6.35
CA VAL A 106 -12.77 13.53 -7.18
C VAL A 106 -14.28 13.70 -7.05
N ASN A 107 -15.05 12.60 -7.11
CA ASN A 107 -16.49 12.63 -6.92
C ASN A 107 -16.88 13.07 -5.51
N HIS A 108 -16.09 12.67 -4.51
CA HIS A 108 -16.29 13.05 -3.13
C HIS A 108 -16.03 14.55 -2.90
N GLU A 109 -14.92 15.10 -3.40
CA GLU A 109 -14.63 16.54 -3.31
C GLU A 109 -15.71 17.38 -3.99
N LYS A 110 -16.19 16.93 -5.16
CA LYS A 110 -17.30 17.58 -5.87
C LYS A 110 -18.58 17.58 -5.03
N ALA A 111 -18.94 16.43 -4.45
CA ALA A 111 -20.10 16.32 -3.57
C ALA A 111 -19.97 17.19 -2.30
N LEU A 112 -18.76 17.31 -1.74
CA LEU A 112 -18.51 18.17 -0.58
C LEU A 112 -18.67 19.66 -0.94
N ARG A 113 -18.10 20.09 -2.07
CA ARG A 113 -18.25 21.46 -2.59
C ARG A 113 -19.72 21.81 -2.86
N GLU A 114 -20.49 20.87 -3.41
CA GLU A 114 -21.94 21.04 -3.61
C GLU A 114 -22.73 21.10 -2.29
N GLN A 115 -22.32 20.36 -1.27
CA GLN A 115 -22.94 20.44 0.06
C GLN A 115 -22.65 21.78 0.75
N ILE A 116 -21.43 22.31 0.61
CA ILE A 116 -21.04 23.63 1.14
C ILE A 116 -21.85 24.75 0.47
N THR A 117 -22.02 24.69 -0.85
CA THR A 117 -22.81 25.69 -1.60
C THR A 117 -24.32 25.59 -1.34
N LYS A 118 -24.85 24.40 -1.04
CA LYS A 118 -26.31 24.20 -0.80
C LYS A 118 -26.74 24.35 0.66
N LYS A 119 -25.84 24.19 1.65
CA LYS A 119 -26.21 24.15 3.08
C LYS A 119 -25.74 25.34 3.93
N MET A 120 -25.46 26.48 3.31
CA MET A 120 -25.03 27.71 4.01
C MET A 120 -26.10 28.34 4.94
N ASN A 121 -27.16 27.62 5.37
CA ASN A 121 -28.21 28.20 6.21
C ASN A 121 -28.40 27.58 7.61
N VAL A 122 -28.30 26.27 7.88
CA VAL A 122 -28.56 25.78 9.26
C VAL A 122 -27.83 24.45 9.56
N ASP A 123 -27.23 24.38 10.76
CA ASP A 123 -26.68 23.21 11.49
C ASP A 123 -25.24 22.73 11.18
N SER A 124 -24.26 23.38 11.81
CA SER A 124 -22.81 23.20 11.65
C SER A 124 -22.12 22.24 12.65
N LEU A 125 -22.85 21.43 13.43
CA LEU A 125 -22.24 20.61 14.50
C LEU A 125 -22.16 19.09 14.20
N ARG A 126 -23.07 18.51 13.40
CA ARG A 126 -22.98 17.09 12.95
C ARG A 126 -22.15 16.90 11.66
N SER A 127 -21.78 17.98 10.98
CA SER A 127 -20.94 17.96 9.78
C SER A 127 -19.46 17.72 10.10
N ASN A 128 -18.96 18.23 11.23
CA ASN A 128 -17.53 18.17 11.58
C ASN A 128 -17.01 16.73 11.80
N GLN A 129 -17.77 15.86 12.47
CA GLN A 129 -17.31 14.49 12.75
C GLN A 129 -17.27 13.61 11.49
N ALA A 130 -18.29 13.74 10.62
CA ALA A 130 -18.31 13.07 9.33
C ALA A 130 -17.22 13.60 8.39
N GLN A 131 -16.97 14.91 8.41
CA GLN A 131 -15.91 15.57 7.63
C GLN A 131 -14.50 15.18 8.12
N ASN A 132 -14.29 15.01 9.42
CA ASN A 132 -13.01 14.58 10.00
C ASN A 132 -12.68 13.11 9.69
N GLN A 133 -13.66 12.19 9.78
CA GLN A 133 -13.46 10.79 9.38
C GLN A 133 -13.09 10.69 7.90
N THR A 134 -13.80 11.44 7.06
CA THR A 134 -13.57 11.46 5.62
C THR A 134 -12.21 12.07 5.23
N SER A 135 -11.77 13.10 5.94
CA SER A 135 -10.45 13.72 5.73
C SER A 135 -9.29 12.79 6.10
N ALA A 136 -9.46 11.97 7.15
CA ALA A 136 -8.47 10.95 7.52
C ALA A 136 -8.34 9.87 6.44
N GLU A 137 -9.45 9.50 5.79
CA GLU A 137 -9.49 8.48 4.74
C GLU A 137 -8.84 8.96 3.44
N ILE A 138 -9.06 10.23 3.08
CA ILE A 138 -8.34 10.87 1.96
C ILE A 138 -6.83 10.91 2.21
N ARG A 139 -6.40 11.21 3.45
CA ARG A 139 -4.97 11.18 3.81
C ARG A 139 -4.37 9.78 3.68
N ILE A 140 -5.10 8.75 4.10
CA ILE A 140 -4.68 7.34 3.95
C ILE A 140 -4.59 6.96 2.47
N ALA A 141 -5.58 7.33 1.65
CA ALA A 141 -5.56 7.10 0.21
C ALA A 141 -4.38 7.80 -0.47
N LYS A 142 -4.09 9.06 -0.10
CA LYS A 142 -2.92 9.80 -0.61
C LYS A 142 -1.61 9.13 -0.23
N ALA A 143 -1.49 8.66 1.02
CA ALA A 143 -0.31 7.91 1.47
C ALA A 143 -0.10 6.63 0.63
N ALA A 144 -1.19 5.89 0.37
CA ALA A 144 -1.15 4.70 -0.47
C ALA A 144 -0.75 5.02 -1.91
N ILE A 145 -1.23 6.13 -2.49
CA ILE A 145 -0.84 6.60 -3.83
C ILE A 145 0.66 6.90 -3.87
N SER A 146 1.18 7.62 -2.85
CA SER A 146 2.59 7.95 -2.76
C SER A 146 3.48 6.71 -2.69
N ILE A 147 3.12 5.70 -1.89
CA ILE A 147 3.88 4.44 -1.79
C ILE A 147 3.91 3.72 -3.13
N CYS A 148 2.76 3.61 -3.81
CA CYS A 148 2.71 2.99 -5.12
C CYS A 148 3.54 3.75 -6.14
N PHE A 149 3.42 5.08 -6.22
CA PHE A 149 4.23 5.89 -7.11
C PHE A 149 5.74 5.67 -6.88
N LEU A 150 6.18 5.68 -5.61
CA LEU A 150 7.56 5.39 -5.26
C LEU A 150 8.00 4.01 -5.71
N PHE A 151 7.15 2.99 -5.53
CA PHE A 151 7.42 1.63 -5.99
C PHE A 151 7.61 1.58 -7.51
N VAL A 152 6.71 2.20 -8.29
CA VAL A 152 6.83 2.26 -9.75
C VAL A 152 8.12 2.98 -10.15
N ALA A 153 8.36 4.18 -9.61
CA ALA A 153 9.53 4.98 -9.94
C ALA A 153 10.85 4.27 -9.61
N ALA A 154 10.88 3.49 -8.53
CA ALA A 154 12.07 2.75 -8.12
C ALA A 154 12.31 1.48 -8.93
N TRP A 155 11.27 0.72 -9.25
CA TRP A 155 11.40 -0.58 -9.92
C TRP A 155 11.45 -0.49 -11.45
N THR A 156 10.80 0.51 -12.06
CA THR A 156 10.71 0.63 -13.53
C THR A 156 12.10 0.74 -14.19
N PRO A 157 13.02 1.60 -13.70
CA PRO A 157 14.34 1.70 -14.32
C PRO A 157 15.12 0.37 -14.23
N TYR A 158 14.96 -0.37 -13.13
CA TYR A 158 15.61 -1.67 -12.96
C TYR A 158 15.01 -2.73 -13.87
N ALA A 159 13.69 -2.77 -14.01
CA ALA A 159 13.01 -3.69 -14.92
C ALA A 159 13.42 -3.45 -16.40
N VAL A 160 13.59 -2.18 -16.80
CA VAL A 160 14.12 -1.83 -18.12
C VAL A 160 15.55 -2.35 -18.31
N MET A 161 16.40 -2.29 -17.28
CA MET A 161 17.75 -2.85 -17.35
C MET A 161 17.75 -4.36 -17.51
N ALA A 162 16.88 -5.07 -16.78
CA ALA A 162 16.73 -6.51 -16.94
C ALA A 162 16.27 -6.90 -18.36
N LEU A 163 15.32 -6.14 -18.94
CA LEU A 163 14.87 -6.38 -20.32
C LEU A 163 15.95 -6.08 -21.37
N ILE A 164 16.74 -5.00 -21.19
CA ILE A 164 17.88 -4.71 -22.06
C ILE A 164 18.94 -5.81 -21.93
N GLY A 165 19.12 -6.37 -20.74
CA GLY A 165 20.02 -7.49 -20.52
C GLY A 165 19.60 -8.74 -21.29
N ALA A 166 18.32 -9.11 -21.20
CA ALA A 166 17.82 -10.33 -21.81
C ALA A 166 17.54 -10.21 -23.32
N PHE A 167 17.17 -9.04 -23.83
CA PHE A 167 16.68 -8.90 -25.22
C PHE A 167 17.34 -7.77 -26.01
N GLY A 168 18.15 -6.94 -25.37
CA GLY A 168 18.69 -5.71 -25.94
C GLY A 168 20.21 -5.70 -26.07
N ASN A 169 20.75 -4.49 -26.22
CA ASN A 169 22.19 -4.30 -26.31
C ASN A 169 22.84 -4.25 -24.92
N LYS A 170 23.48 -5.36 -24.53
CA LYS A 170 24.21 -5.52 -23.26
C LYS A 170 25.33 -4.49 -23.07
N ALA A 171 25.87 -3.89 -24.15
CA ALA A 171 26.90 -2.84 -24.05
C ALA A 171 26.43 -1.57 -23.33
N MET A 172 25.12 -1.36 -23.20
CA MET A 172 24.54 -0.25 -22.43
C MET A 172 24.56 -0.51 -20.92
N LEU A 173 24.73 -1.75 -20.49
CA LEU A 173 24.67 -2.18 -19.09
C LEU A 173 26.03 -2.06 -18.40
N THR A 174 26.49 -0.82 -18.23
CA THR A 174 27.68 -0.55 -17.42
C THR A 174 27.36 -0.67 -15.93
N PRO A 175 28.32 -1.05 -15.06
CA PRO A 175 28.08 -1.21 -13.63
C PRO A 175 27.43 -0.01 -12.95
N GLY A 176 27.81 1.22 -13.32
CA GLY A 176 27.19 2.43 -12.78
C GLY A 176 25.72 2.59 -13.20
N VAL A 177 25.42 2.32 -14.48
CA VAL A 177 24.07 2.45 -15.04
C VAL A 177 23.12 1.39 -14.48
N THR A 178 23.61 0.16 -14.26
CA THR A 178 22.79 -0.90 -13.65
C THR A 178 22.64 -0.72 -12.14
N MET A 179 23.67 -0.19 -11.47
CA MET A 179 23.68 -0.15 -10.00
C MET A 179 22.75 0.94 -9.43
N ILE A 180 22.64 2.10 -10.07
CA ILE A 180 21.76 3.18 -9.58
C ILE A 180 20.29 2.71 -9.46
N PRO A 181 19.68 2.11 -10.50
CA PRO A 181 18.35 1.49 -10.40
C PRO A 181 18.27 0.37 -9.36
N ALA A 182 19.27 -0.50 -9.28
CA ALA A 182 19.25 -1.62 -8.32
C ALA A 182 19.37 -1.15 -6.86
N CYS A 183 20.09 -0.06 -6.57
CA CYS A 183 20.06 0.58 -5.25
C CYS A 183 18.68 1.19 -4.96
N THR A 184 18.09 1.86 -5.96
CA THR A 184 16.80 2.56 -5.80
C THR A 184 15.67 1.58 -5.50
N CYS A 185 15.60 0.44 -6.20
CA CYS A 185 14.59 -0.59 -5.92
C CYS A 185 14.78 -1.28 -4.57
N LYS A 186 16.02 -1.38 -4.06
CA LYS A 186 16.30 -1.89 -2.72
C LYS A 186 15.90 -0.88 -1.64
N LEU A 187 16.17 0.41 -1.86
CA LEU A 187 15.85 1.49 -0.92
C LEU A 187 14.34 1.68 -0.75
N VAL A 188 13.54 1.48 -1.80
CA VAL A 188 12.10 1.76 -1.75
C VAL A 188 11.37 0.94 -0.68
N ALA A 189 11.82 -0.29 -0.40
CA ALA A 189 11.27 -1.14 0.66
C ALA A 189 11.45 -0.53 2.07
N CYS A 190 12.41 0.38 2.24
CA CYS A 190 12.66 1.08 3.50
C CYS A 190 11.89 2.40 3.61
N LEU A 191 11.25 2.89 2.53
CA LEU A 191 10.58 4.19 2.53
C LEU A 191 9.16 4.15 3.09
N ASP A 192 8.49 3.00 3.09
CA ASP A 192 7.10 2.85 3.53
C ASP A 192 6.84 3.40 4.94
N PRO A 193 7.66 3.09 5.98
CA PRO A 193 7.45 3.62 7.32
C PRO A 193 7.52 5.15 7.38
N TYR A 194 8.39 5.77 6.57
CA TYR A 194 8.51 7.24 6.49
C TYR A 194 7.28 7.86 5.85
N VAL A 195 6.75 7.26 4.78
CA VAL A 195 5.51 7.72 4.14
C VAL A 195 4.33 7.62 5.12
N TYR A 196 4.23 6.53 5.88
CA TYR A 196 3.23 6.40 6.93
C TYR A 196 3.42 7.42 8.07
N ALA A 197 4.66 7.65 8.52
CA ALA A 197 4.98 8.64 9.55
C ALA A 197 4.56 10.06 9.13
N ILE A 198 4.60 10.40 7.84
CA ILE A 198 4.20 11.73 7.35
C ILE A 198 2.68 11.80 7.13
N SER A 199 2.08 10.74 6.59
CA SER A 199 0.77 10.84 5.96
C SER A 199 -0.36 10.07 6.65
N HIS A 200 -0.07 9.09 7.50
CA HIS A 200 -1.07 8.21 8.10
C HIS A 200 -1.48 8.66 9.52
N PRO A 201 -2.71 9.18 9.73
CA PRO A 201 -3.10 9.80 11.01
C PRO A 201 -3.01 8.86 12.22
N ARG A 202 -3.54 7.63 12.11
CA ARG A 202 -3.49 6.65 13.23
C ARG A 202 -2.07 6.21 13.58
N TYR A 203 -1.23 5.95 12.57
CA TYR A 203 0.17 5.62 12.76
C TYR A 203 0.92 6.74 13.48
N ARG A 204 0.65 7.99 13.12
CA ARG A 204 1.24 9.18 13.77
C ARG A 204 0.84 9.33 15.24
N VAL A 205 -0.41 9.04 15.59
CA VAL A 205 -0.86 9.03 17.00
C VAL A 205 -0.11 7.96 17.81
N GLU A 206 0.05 6.75 17.27
CA GLU A 206 0.80 5.70 17.95
C GLU A 206 2.30 5.99 18.02
N LEU A 207 2.86 6.61 16.99
CA LEU A 207 4.26 7.04 16.95
C LEU A 207 4.53 8.14 17.99
N GLN A 208 3.61 9.10 18.17
CA GLN A 208 3.69 10.12 19.21
C GLN A 208 3.72 9.51 20.62
N LYS A 209 2.93 8.44 20.87
CA LYS A 209 2.92 7.73 22.16
C LYS A 209 4.23 6.97 22.43
N ARG A 210 4.76 6.29 21.40
CA ARG A 210 5.90 5.37 21.55
C ARG A 210 7.26 6.04 21.36
N VAL A 211 7.32 7.16 20.64
CA VAL A 211 8.56 7.84 20.23
C VAL A 211 8.40 9.36 20.47
N PRO A 212 8.31 9.80 21.75
CA PRO A 212 7.95 11.18 22.10
C PRO A 212 9.01 12.21 21.65
N TRP A 213 10.26 11.79 21.45
CA TRP A 213 11.33 12.67 20.96
C TRP A 213 11.15 13.13 19.51
N LEU A 214 10.27 12.48 18.72
CA LEU A 214 10.00 12.88 17.34
C LEU A 214 9.12 14.14 17.21
N SER A 215 8.64 14.71 18.33
CA SER A 215 7.83 15.95 18.40
C SER A 215 6.65 16.01 17.42
N ILE A 216 6.06 14.86 17.10
CA ILE A 216 4.86 14.78 16.27
C ILE A 216 3.67 15.32 17.07
N LYS A 217 2.95 16.29 16.51
CA LYS A 217 1.67 16.79 17.04
C LYS A 217 0.55 16.36 16.09
N GLU A 218 -0.08 15.22 16.36
CA GLU A 218 -1.30 14.81 15.68
C GLU A 218 -2.47 14.93 16.67
N SER A 219 -3.52 15.68 16.31
CA SER A 219 -4.70 15.80 17.17
C SER A 219 -5.42 14.45 17.25
N GLN A 220 -5.72 13.97 18.46
CA GLN A 220 -6.57 12.79 18.64
C GLN A 220 -8.00 13.13 18.17
N GLY A 221 -8.29 12.85 16.90
CA GLY A 221 -9.68 12.74 16.47
C GLY A 221 -10.30 11.53 17.15
N SER A 222 -11.30 11.76 18.01
CA SER A 222 -12.03 10.73 18.75
C SER A 222 -12.56 9.64 17.82
N SER A 223 -11.88 8.51 17.82
CA SER A 223 -12.37 7.22 17.31
C SER A 223 -11.75 6.13 18.16
N GLU A 224 -11.92 6.25 19.47
CA GLU A 224 -11.81 5.13 20.37
C GLU A 224 -13.08 4.29 20.21
N THR A 225 -12.96 3.16 19.52
CA THR A 225 -13.79 2.01 19.89
C THR A 225 -13.11 1.39 21.10
N SER A 226 -13.44 1.92 22.28
CA SER A 226 -13.04 1.32 23.55
C SER A 226 -13.71 -0.04 23.66
N SER A 227 -12.95 -1.12 23.51
CA SER A 227 -13.33 -2.41 24.06
C SER A 227 -13.22 -2.31 25.58
N VAL A 228 -14.31 -1.85 26.20
CA VAL A 228 -14.50 -1.90 27.65
C VAL A 228 -14.64 -3.37 28.03
N VAL A 229 -13.59 -3.92 28.62
CA VAL A 229 -13.68 -5.14 29.42
C VAL A 229 -14.40 -4.75 30.71
N THR A 230 -15.67 -5.14 30.83
CA THR A 230 -16.42 -4.99 32.09
C THR A 230 -15.95 -6.10 33.04
N THR A 231 -15.12 -5.74 34.01
CA THR A 231 -14.86 -6.57 35.19
C THR A 231 -16.09 -6.47 36.09
N ASN A 232 -16.86 -7.56 36.22
CA ASN A 232 -17.99 -7.64 37.14
C ASN A 232 -17.47 -7.71 38.58
N SER A 233 -17.58 -6.61 39.32
CA SER A 233 -17.49 -6.59 40.77
C SER A 233 -18.83 -7.08 41.34
N ALA A 234 -18.89 -8.32 41.80
CA ALA A 234 -20.01 -8.81 42.60
C ALA A 234 -19.90 -8.23 44.02
N THR A 235 -20.76 -7.27 44.36
CA THR A 235 -21.00 -6.84 45.75
C THR A 235 -22.02 -7.78 46.36
N THR A 236 -21.57 -8.69 47.23
CA THR A 236 -22.43 -9.46 48.13
C THR A 236 -22.90 -8.52 49.25
N ALA A 237 -24.21 -8.29 49.31
CA ALA A 237 -24.86 -7.71 50.48
C ALA A 237 -24.96 -8.78 51.58
N ASN A 238 -24.51 -8.43 52.78
CA ASN A 238 -24.89 -9.05 54.05
C ASN A 238 -25.36 -7.93 54.97
#